data_AF-A0A383CTI6-F1
#
_entry.id   AF-A0A383CTI6-F1
#
_cell.length_a   1.000
_cell.length_b   1.000
_cell.length_c   1.000
_cell.angle_alpha   90.00
_cell.angle_beta   90.00
_cell.angle_gamma   90.00
#
_symmetry.space_group_name_H-M   'P 1'
#
loop_
_entity.id
_entity.type
_entity.pdbx_description
1 polymer ?
#
loop_
_entity_poly.entity_id
_entity_poly.type
_entity_poly.pdbx_seq_one_letter_code
_entity_poly.pdbx_strand_id
1 'polypeptide(L)'
;VAKLPNLRIRGIHVAVGAVLIVLVYLVVVPLLLLVLSGFKETGFIFDAGFTLRHFIEIYVDTRTYELILNTLVFAAGSTLVSLCLGVMFAWLTERTDLPFKTAARISLILPMAIPGVLLAVGWVLLASPRIGMINRIFATMFGGDPLVDIFTMPGMIFVQGLS
;
A
#
# COMPACT_ATOMS: atom_id res chain seq x y z
N VAL A 1 35.39 45.64 -4.47
CA VAL A 1 35.42 44.58 -3.43
C VAL A 1 33.99 44.22 -3.06
N ALA A 2 33.67 42.93 -3.21
CA ALA A 2 32.35 42.33 -3.12
C ALA A 2 31.77 42.33 -1.70
N LYS A 3 30.47 42.63 -1.56
CA LYS A 3 29.67 42.43 -0.33
C LYS A 3 28.17 42.26 -0.65
N LEU A 4 27.81 41.31 -1.52
CA LEU A 4 26.40 40.93 -1.77
C LEU A 4 26.03 39.42 -1.67
N PRO A 5 26.83 38.50 -1.07
CA PRO A 5 26.39 37.10 -0.91
C PRO A 5 25.41 36.87 0.27
N ASN A 6 25.49 37.66 1.34
CA ASN A 6 24.80 37.33 2.60
C ASN A 6 23.29 37.59 2.59
N LEU A 7 22.79 38.55 1.80
CA LEU A 7 21.34 38.84 1.73
C LEU A 7 20.56 37.73 1.02
N ARG A 8 21.13 37.16 -0.05
CA ARG A 8 20.51 36.07 -0.82
C ARG A 8 20.45 34.77 0.00
N ILE A 9 21.49 34.50 0.79
CA ILE A 9 21.54 33.33 1.68
C ILE A 9 20.51 33.47 2.81
N ARG A 10 20.39 34.66 3.43
CA ARG A 10 19.34 34.95 4.43
C ARG A 10 17.93 34.76 3.89
N GLY A 11 17.65 35.22 2.67
CA GLY A 11 16.34 35.05 2.02
C GLY A 11 15.98 33.58 1.79
N ILE A 12 16.94 32.76 1.39
CA ILE A 12 16.75 31.32 1.21
C ILE A 12 16.44 30.63 2.55
N HIS A 13 17.16 30.95 3.63
CA HIS A 13 16.87 30.36 4.94
C HIS A 13 15.49 30.73 5.47
N VAL A 14 15.04 31.97 5.24
CA VAL A 14 13.69 32.40 5.62
C VAL A 14 12.63 31.66 4.79
N ALA A 15 12.83 31.53 3.48
CA ALA A 15 11.92 30.79 2.61
C ALA A 15 11.84 29.29 3.00
N VAL A 16 12.98 28.65 3.23
CA VAL A 16 13.05 27.26 3.70
C VAL A 16 12.37 27.12 5.06
N GLY A 17 12.62 28.04 6.00
CA GLY A 17 11.97 28.05 7.31
C GLY A 17 10.44 28.17 7.20
N ALA A 18 9.94 29.06 6.35
CA ALA A 18 8.52 29.20 6.10
C ALA A 18 7.89 27.94 5.50
N VAL A 19 8.54 27.33 4.50
CA VAL A 19 8.08 26.06 3.90
C VAL A 19 8.04 24.95 4.94
N LEU A 20 9.08 24.82 5.77
CA LEU A 20 9.11 23.82 6.84
C LEU A 20 7.99 24.04 7.86
N ILE A 21 7.71 25.28 8.27
CA ILE A 21 6.61 25.59 9.19
C ILE A 21 5.27 25.18 8.57
N VAL A 22 5.05 25.49 7.29
CA VAL A 22 3.82 25.10 6.58
C VAL A 22 3.70 23.58 6.49
N LEU A 23 4.78 22.87 6.15
CA LEU A 23 4.78 21.40 6.09
C LEU A 23 4.48 20.77 7.46
N VAL A 24 5.16 21.26 8.51
CA VAL A 24 4.92 20.80 9.88
C VAL A 24 3.48 21.07 10.28
N TYR A 25 2.93 22.25 9.98
CA TYR A 25 1.53 22.58 10.25
C TYR A 25 0.58 21.62 9.53
N LEU A 26 0.78 21.39 8.23
CA LEU A 26 -0.08 20.52 7.41
C LEU A 26 -0.03 19.05 7.82
N VAL A 27 1.02 18.60 8.51
CA VAL A 27 1.14 17.21 9.01
C VAL A 27 0.68 17.10 10.46
N VAL A 28 1.20 17.96 11.34
CA VAL A 28 1.00 17.85 12.78
C VAL A 28 -0.42 18.22 13.17
N VAL A 29 -1.01 19.25 12.57
CA VAL A 29 -2.37 19.68 12.91
C VAL A 29 -3.40 18.58 12.65
N PRO A 30 -3.53 17.99 11.44
CA PRO A 30 -4.51 16.92 11.24
C PRO A 30 -4.24 15.67 12.09
N LEU A 31 -2.97 15.34 12.38
CA LEU A 31 -2.65 14.24 13.30
C LEU A 31 -3.11 14.54 14.74
N LEU A 32 -2.89 15.76 15.22
CA LEU A 32 -3.40 16.18 16.54
C LEU A 32 -4.92 16.17 16.57
N LEU A 33 -5.58 16.66 15.51
CA LEU A 33 -7.04 16.61 15.40
C LEU A 33 -7.56 15.17 15.40
N LEU A 34 -6.90 14.25 14.68
CA LEU A 34 -7.24 12.83 14.67
C LEU A 34 -7.13 12.20 16.07
N VAL A 35 -6.04 12.49 16.78
CA VAL A 35 -5.85 11.99 18.15
C VAL A 35 -6.92 12.55 19.08
N LEU A 36 -7.18 13.87 19.04
CA LEU A 36 -8.22 14.51 19.85
C LEU A 36 -9.61 13.96 19.55
N SER A 37 -9.93 13.77 18.26
CA SER A 37 -11.16 13.14 17.78
C SER A 37 -11.38 11.75 18.37
N GLY A 38 -10.33 10.96 18.59
CA GLY A 38 -10.43 9.64 19.22
C GLY A 38 -10.95 9.67 20.66
N PHE A 39 -10.76 10.79 21.38
CA PHE A 39 -11.31 11.00 22.72
C PHE A 39 -12.69 11.66 22.72
N LYS A 40 -13.30 11.90 21.56
CA LYS A 40 -14.63 12.50 21.43
C LYS A 40 -15.68 11.43 21.19
N GLU A 41 -16.87 11.67 21.71
CA GLU A 41 -17.97 10.69 21.70
C GLU A 41 -18.37 10.30 20.28
N THR A 42 -18.55 11.27 19.38
CA THR A 42 -18.92 11.03 17.97
C THR A 42 -17.74 11.15 17.00
N GLY A 43 -16.53 11.42 17.51
CA GLY A 43 -15.34 11.65 16.71
C GLY A 43 -15.18 13.08 16.19
N PHE A 44 -16.18 13.95 16.38
CA PHE A 44 -16.07 15.37 16.03
C PHE A 44 -15.36 16.16 17.13
N ILE A 45 -14.33 16.93 16.76
CA ILE A 45 -13.50 17.69 17.71
C ILE A 45 -14.28 18.69 18.58
N PHE A 46 -15.44 19.13 18.09
CA PHE A 46 -16.31 20.11 18.76
C PHE A 46 -17.29 19.48 19.75
N ASP A 47 -17.32 18.15 19.87
CA ASP A 47 -18.17 17.46 20.84
C ASP A 47 -17.81 17.85 22.27
N ALA A 48 -18.83 17.93 23.13
CA ALA A 48 -18.66 18.20 24.54
C ALA A 48 -18.05 17.00 25.27
N GLY A 49 -17.11 17.28 26.17
CA GLY A 49 -16.48 16.25 27.03
C GLY A 49 -15.36 15.46 26.35
N PHE A 50 -14.85 14.48 27.10
CA PHE A 50 -13.85 13.50 26.68
C PHE A 50 -14.28 12.12 27.14
N THR A 51 -14.03 11.11 26.33
CA THR A 51 -14.35 9.70 26.59
C THR A 51 -13.17 8.80 26.27
N LEU A 52 -13.06 7.69 26.99
CA LEU A 52 -12.10 6.61 26.73
C LEU A 52 -12.79 5.37 26.15
N ARG A 53 -14.11 5.44 25.91
CA ARG A 53 -14.93 4.27 25.55
C ARG A 53 -14.42 3.56 24.29
N HIS A 54 -14.12 4.31 23.22
CA HIS A 54 -13.62 3.76 21.95
C HIS A 54 -12.33 2.96 22.13
N PHE A 55 -11.41 3.43 22.98
CA PHE A 55 -10.18 2.71 23.27
C PHE A 55 -10.46 1.39 23.98
N ILE A 56 -11.30 1.41 25.02
CA ILE A 56 -11.69 0.20 25.76
C ILE A 56 -12.37 -0.81 24.83
N GLU A 57 -13.30 -0.35 24.00
CA GLU A 57 -14.01 -1.19 23.03
C GLU A 57 -13.04 -1.89 22.07
N ILE A 58 -12.06 -1.18 21.51
CA ILE A 58 -11.06 -1.74 20.60
C ILE A 58 -10.20 -2.82 21.29
N TYR A 59 -9.79 -2.61 22.55
CA TYR A 59 -8.95 -3.56 23.28
C TYR A 59 -9.71 -4.81 23.74
N VAL A 60 -11.01 -4.71 24.00
CA VAL A 60 -11.85 -5.83 24.43
C VAL A 60 -12.39 -6.62 23.23
N ASP A 61 -12.54 -6.00 22.06
CA ASP A 61 -13.00 -6.69 20.84
C ASP A 61 -11.93 -7.67 20.31
N THR A 62 -12.26 -8.97 20.34
CA THR A 62 -11.40 -10.03 19.80
C THR A 62 -11.16 -9.88 18.30
N ARG A 63 -12.12 -9.31 17.56
CA ARG A 63 -12.00 -9.09 16.11
C ARG A 63 -10.88 -8.11 15.77
N THR A 64 -10.57 -7.16 16.66
CA THR A 64 -9.42 -6.25 16.49
C THR A 64 -8.13 -7.03 16.29
N TYR A 65 -7.88 -8.05 17.12
CA TYR A 65 -6.65 -8.83 17.05
C TYR A 65 -6.59 -9.70 15.79
N GLU A 66 -7.73 -10.26 15.35
CA GLU A 66 -7.82 -10.97 14.07
C GLU A 66 -7.51 -10.05 12.89
N LEU A 67 -8.04 -8.82 12.89
CA LEU A 67 -7.77 -7.82 11.85
C LEU A 67 -6.29 -7.41 11.83
N ILE A 68 -5.68 -7.22 13.00
CA ILE A 68 -4.25 -6.93 13.14
C ILE A 68 -3.43 -8.09 12.56
N LEU A 69 -3.72 -9.33 12.96
CA LEU A 69 -3.00 -10.50 12.48
C LEU A 69 -3.15 -10.68 10.96
N ASN A 70 -4.37 -10.55 10.44
CA ASN A 70 -4.63 -10.62 9.00
C ASN A 70 -3.84 -9.56 8.24
N THR A 71 -3.78 -8.33 8.74
CA THR A 71 -3.02 -7.23 8.13
C THR A 71 -1.52 -7.50 8.17
N LEU A 72 -1.00 -8.00 9.29
CA LEU A 72 0.41 -8.36 9.43
C LEU A 72 0.81 -9.49 8.49
N VAL A 73 0.01 -10.56 8.43
CA VAL A 73 0.23 -11.69 7.52
C VAL A 73 0.18 -11.24 6.06
N PHE A 74 -0.82 -10.41 5.72
CA PHE A 74 -0.95 -9.84 4.38
C PHE A 74 0.25 -8.97 4.00
N ALA A 75 0.65 -8.03 4.86
CA ALA A 75 1.76 -7.12 4.60
C ALA A 75 3.11 -7.85 4.53
N ALA A 76 3.38 -8.75 5.47
CA ALA A 76 4.62 -9.53 5.49
C ALA A 76 4.70 -10.50 4.30
N GLY A 77 3.59 -11.19 4.01
CA GLY A 77 3.51 -12.13 2.90
C GLY A 77 3.68 -11.44 1.55
N SER A 78 2.98 -10.34 1.30
CA SER A 78 3.11 -9.58 0.06
C SER A 78 4.51 -9.01 -0.12
N THR A 79 5.09 -8.43 0.95
CA THR A 79 6.48 -7.94 0.94
C THR A 79 7.47 -9.05 0.60
N LEU A 80 7.31 -10.25 1.18
CA LEU A 80 8.18 -11.38 0.91
C LEU A 80 8.09 -11.82 -0.56
N VAL A 81 6.87 -11.92 -1.11
CA VAL A 81 6.66 -12.25 -2.53
C VAL A 81 7.31 -11.19 -3.43
N SER A 82 7.07 -9.90 -3.18
CA SER A 82 7.67 -8.81 -3.94
C SER A 82 9.19 -8.81 -3.86
N LEU A 83 9.77 -9.03 -2.69
CA LEU A 83 11.23 -9.10 -2.51
C LEU A 83 11.83 -10.29 -3.26
N CYS A 84 11.24 -11.48 -3.13
CA CYS A 84 11.71 -12.67 -3.83
C CYS A 84 11.69 -12.47 -5.35
N LEU A 85 10.58 -11.97 -5.90
CA LEU A 85 10.46 -11.71 -7.34
C LEU A 85 11.39 -10.58 -7.78
N GLY A 86 11.44 -9.47 -7.05
CA GLY A 86 12.28 -8.32 -7.36
C GLY A 86 13.76 -8.67 -7.37
N VAL A 87 14.25 -9.39 -6.36
CA VAL A 87 15.64 -9.87 -6.29
C VAL A 87 15.93 -10.87 -7.41
N MET A 88 15.01 -11.80 -7.68
CA MET A 88 15.15 -12.76 -8.77
C MET A 88 15.30 -12.06 -10.12
N PHE A 89 14.41 -11.11 -10.45
CA PHE A 89 14.48 -10.37 -11.71
C PHE A 89 15.70 -9.43 -11.79
N ALA A 90 16.08 -8.79 -10.68
CA ALA A 90 17.30 -7.99 -10.62
C ALA A 90 18.54 -8.84 -10.91
N TRP A 91 18.62 -10.03 -10.30
CA TRP A 91 19.71 -10.97 -10.56
C TRP A 91 19.73 -11.45 -12.02
N LEU A 92 18.58 -11.88 -12.56
CA LEU A 92 18.47 -12.36 -13.94
C LEU A 92 18.82 -11.28 -14.97
N THR A 93 18.48 -10.02 -14.72
CA THR A 93 18.76 -8.94 -15.69
C THR A 93 20.21 -8.46 -15.63
N GLU A 94 20.81 -8.39 -14.44
CA GLU A 94 22.16 -7.84 -14.23
C GLU A 94 23.28 -8.89 -14.25
N ARG A 95 23.00 -10.14 -13.84
CA ARG A 95 24.03 -11.17 -13.63
C ARG A 95 23.99 -12.34 -14.61
N THR A 96 22.97 -12.45 -15.46
CA THR A 96 22.88 -13.53 -16.46
C THR A 96 22.70 -12.99 -17.87
N ASP A 97 22.98 -13.79 -18.89
CA ASP A 97 22.76 -13.44 -20.30
C ASP A 97 21.30 -13.68 -20.74
N LEU A 98 20.36 -13.18 -19.95
CA LEU A 98 18.93 -13.33 -20.20
C LEU A 98 18.55 -12.73 -21.57
N PRO A 99 17.91 -13.48 -22.49
CA PRO A 99 17.37 -12.88 -23.72
C PRO A 99 16.19 -11.96 -23.40
N PHE A 100 16.00 -10.89 -24.18
CA PHE A 100 14.92 -9.90 -23.99
C PHE A 100 14.92 -9.14 -22.64
N LYS A 101 16.10 -8.85 -22.06
CA LYS A 101 16.24 -8.09 -20.80
C LYS A 101 15.41 -6.81 -20.73
N THR A 102 15.32 -6.09 -21.85
CA THR A 102 14.54 -4.85 -21.93
C THR A 102 13.05 -5.10 -21.69
N ALA A 103 12.48 -6.19 -22.24
CA ALA A 103 11.09 -6.55 -21.99
C ALA A 103 10.85 -6.92 -20.52
N ALA A 104 11.77 -7.68 -19.91
CA ALA A 104 11.71 -8.02 -18.49
C ALA A 104 11.77 -6.76 -17.59
N ARG A 105 12.62 -5.78 -17.92
CA ARG A 105 12.66 -4.50 -17.21
C ARG A 105 11.36 -3.71 -17.39
N ILE A 106 10.81 -3.66 -18.60
CA ILE A 106 9.54 -2.96 -18.87
C ILE A 106 8.40 -3.61 -18.08
N SER A 107 8.32 -4.95 -18.02
CA SER A 107 7.26 -5.64 -17.28
C SER A 107 7.26 -5.34 -15.77
N LEU A 108 8.40 -4.98 -15.18
CA LEU A 108 8.48 -4.58 -13.78
C LEU A 108 7.96 -3.15 -13.53
N ILE A 109 8.10 -2.28 -14.53
CA ILE A 109 7.69 -0.87 -14.44
C ILE A 109 6.21 -0.71 -14.84
N LEU A 110 5.72 -1.58 -15.72
CA LEU A 110 4.37 -1.50 -16.27
C LEU A 110 3.25 -1.44 -15.20
N PRO A 111 3.28 -2.26 -14.12
CA PRO A 111 2.27 -2.17 -13.06
C PRO A 111 2.21 -0.80 -12.40
N MET A 112 3.35 -0.10 -12.27
CA MET A 112 3.41 1.24 -11.65
C MET A 112 2.69 2.31 -12.47
N ALA A 113 2.53 2.10 -13.79
CA ALA A 113 1.79 3.02 -14.66
C ALA A 113 0.28 2.77 -14.60
N ILE A 114 -0.15 1.60 -14.14
CA ILE A 114 -1.55 1.20 -14.11
C ILE A 114 -2.14 1.57 -12.74
N PRO A 115 -3.27 2.30 -12.68
CA PRO A 115 -3.98 2.51 -11.43
C PRO A 115 -4.29 1.19 -10.72
N GLY A 116 -4.00 1.10 -9.42
CA GLY A 116 -4.14 -0.16 -8.66
C GLY A 116 -5.54 -0.79 -8.72
N VAL A 117 -6.59 0.03 -8.87
CA VAL A 117 -7.96 -0.46 -9.06
C VAL A 117 -8.11 -1.27 -10.36
N LEU A 118 -7.46 -0.84 -11.45
CA LEU A 118 -7.51 -1.57 -12.72
C LEU A 118 -6.74 -2.89 -12.64
N LEU A 119 -5.62 -2.93 -11.91
CA LEU A 119 -4.91 -4.19 -11.63
C LEU A 119 -5.80 -5.16 -10.85
N ALA A 120 -6.48 -4.69 -9.80
CA ALA A 120 -7.41 -5.51 -9.03
C ALA A 120 -8.55 -6.07 -9.90
N VAL A 121 -9.17 -5.24 -10.75
CA VAL A 121 -10.19 -5.70 -11.70
C VAL A 121 -9.64 -6.73 -12.68
N GLY A 122 -8.42 -6.51 -13.20
CA GLY A 122 -7.74 -7.46 -14.08
C GLY A 122 -7.58 -8.83 -13.42
N TRP A 123 -7.13 -8.87 -12.17
CA TRP A 123 -7.03 -10.11 -11.40
C TRP A 123 -8.37 -10.78 -11.13
N VAL A 124 -9.41 -10.01 -10.82
CA VAL A 124 -10.78 -10.53 -10.66
C VAL A 124 -11.27 -11.20 -11.95
N LEU A 125 -11.08 -10.56 -13.11
CA LEU A 125 -11.46 -11.12 -14.40
C LEU A 125 -10.63 -12.35 -14.78
N LEU A 126 -9.40 -12.45 -14.28
CA LEU A 126 -8.50 -13.56 -14.57
C LEU A 126 -8.76 -14.77 -13.67
N ALA A 127 -8.88 -14.56 -12.37
CA ALA A 127 -8.72 -15.60 -11.34
C ALA A 127 -9.77 -15.54 -10.21
N SER A 128 -10.87 -14.80 -10.39
CA SER A 128 -12.04 -14.95 -9.51
C SER A 128 -12.63 -16.36 -9.62
N PRO A 129 -13.10 -16.97 -8.52
CA PRO A 129 -13.81 -18.25 -8.56
C PRO A 129 -15.06 -18.24 -9.43
N ARG A 130 -15.74 -17.08 -9.52
CA ARG A 130 -17.05 -16.96 -10.19
C ARG A 130 -16.93 -16.58 -11.67
N ILE A 131 -16.05 -15.64 -11.98
CA ILE A 131 -15.96 -15.06 -13.34
C ILE A 131 -14.55 -15.16 -13.96
N GLY A 132 -13.58 -15.70 -13.22
CA GLY A 132 -12.19 -15.79 -13.64
C GLY A 132 -12.02 -16.65 -14.89
N MET A 133 -11.36 -16.11 -15.90
CA MET A 133 -11.07 -16.81 -17.15
C MET A 133 -10.27 -18.11 -16.92
N ILE A 134 -9.32 -18.12 -15.99
CA ILE A 134 -8.51 -19.31 -15.65
C ILE A 134 -9.41 -20.45 -15.16
N ASN A 135 -10.30 -20.16 -14.20
CA ASN A 135 -11.21 -21.15 -13.64
C ASN A 135 -12.20 -21.66 -14.68
N ARG A 136 -12.69 -20.79 -15.57
CA ARG A 136 -13.57 -21.20 -16.68
C ARG A 136 -12.87 -22.13 -17.66
N ILE A 137 -11.65 -21.79 -18.09
CA ILE A 137 -10.87 -22.65 -18.98
C ILE A 137 -10.63 -24.02 -18.33
N PHE A 138 -10.21 -24.02 -17.06
CA PHE A 138 -10.00 -25.25 -16.31
C PHE A 138 -11.27 -26.11 -16.22
N ALA A 139 -12.40 -25.51 -15.84
CA ALA A 139 -13.69 -26.21 -15.75
C ALA A 139 -14.13 -26.78 -17.12
N THR A 140 -13.87 -26.10 -18.23
CA THR A 140 -14.19 -26.63 -19.57
C THR A 140 -13.32 -27.80 -20.00
N MET A 141 -12.06 -27.85 -19.57
CA MET A 141 -11.10 -28.89 -19.97
C MET A 141 -11.17 -30.13 -19.07
N PHE A 142 -11.33 -29.93 -17.76
CA PHE A 142 -11.17 -30.97 -16.75
C PHE A 142 -12.43 -31.19 -15.90
N GLY A 143 -13.39 -30.28 -15.93
CA GLY A 143 -14.52 -30.26 -15.01
C GLY A 143 -14.10 -29.93 -13.57
N GLY A 144 -15.08 -29.75 -12.68
CA GLY A 144 -14.86 -29.60 -11.23
C GLY A 144 -14.93 -28.16 -10.71
N ASP A 145 -14.52 -28.02 -9.45
CA ASP A 145 -14.56 -26.77 -8.69
C ASP A 145 -13.50 -25.75 -9.17
N PRO A 146 -13.66 -24.46 -8.84
CA PRO A 146 -12.69 -23.43 -9.18
C PRO A 146 -11.28 -23.76 -8.66
N LEU A 147 -10.29 -23.73 -9.54
CA LEU A 147 -8.89 -24.05 -9.21
C LEU A 147 -8.23 -22.95 -8.38
N VAL A 148 -8.54 -21.69 -8.67
CA VAL A 148 -7.89 -20.51 -8.09
C VAL A 148 -8.92 -19.59 -7.45
N ASP A 149 -8.62 -19.10 -6.25
CA ASP A 149 -9.41 -18.06 -5.57
C ASP A 149 -8.50 -16.94 -5.06
N ILE A 150 -8.53 -15.80 -5.75
CA ILE A 150 -7.78 -14.61 -5.38
C ILE A 150 -8.26 -13.91 -4.11
N PHE A 151 -9.47 -14.21 -3.62
CA PHE A 151 -10.04 -13.58 -2.42
C PHE A 151 -9.57 -14.26 -1.14
N THR A 152 -8.87 -15.39 -1.25
CA THR A 152 -8.19 -16.03 -0.12
C THR A 152 -6.97 -15.21 0.30
N MET A 153 -6.55 -15.35 1.57
CA MET A 153 -5.34 -14.65 2.07
C MET A 153 -4.09 -14.89 1.20
N PRO A 154 -3.76 -16.14 0.80
CA PRO A 154 -2.62 -16.38 -0.10
C PRO A 154 -2.83 -15.76 -1.50
N GLY A 155 -4.06 -15.79 -2.02
CA GLY A 155 -4.41 -15.18 -3.30
C GLY A 155 -4.19 -13.66 -3.30
N MET A 156 -4.68 -12.99 -2.25
CA MET A 156 -4.49 -11.54 -2.08
C MET A 156 -3.00 -11.20 -1.90
N ILE A 157 -2.25 -11.98 -1.10
CA ILE A 157 -0.81 -11.81 -0.91
C ILE A 157 -0.06 -11.91 -2.25
N PHE A 158 -0.39 -12.90 -3.07
CA PHE A 158 0.24 -13.10 -4.38
C PHE A 158 -0.05 -11.94 -5.33
N VAL A 159 -1.32 -11.51 -5.41
CA VAL A 159 -1.75 -10.39 -6.25
C VAL A 159 -1.06 -9.09 -5.84
N GLN A 160 -1.05 -8.77 -4.55
CA GLN A 160 -0.37 -7.59 -4.02
C GLN A 160 1.14 -7.69 -4.22
N GLY A 161 1.71 -8.88 -4.08
CA GLY A 161 3.14 -9.11 -4.26
C GLY A 161 3.62 -8.89 -5.69
N LEU A 162 2.76 -9.08 -6.70
CA LEU A 162 3.06 -8.87 -8.11
C LEU A 162 2.75 -7.45 -8.61
N SER A 163 1.96 -6.68 -7.84
CA SER A 163 1.52 -5.33 -8.22
C SER A 163 2.54 -4.26 -7.84
#